data_AF-A0A6V7WGP1-F1
#
_entry.id   AF-A0A6V7WGP1-F1
#
_cell.length_a   1.000
_cell.length_b   1.000
_cell.length_c   1.000
_cell.angle_alpha   90.00
_cell.angle_beta   90.00
_cell.angle_gamma   90.00
#
_symmetry.space_group_name_H-M   'P 1'
#
loop_
_entity.id
_entity.type
_entity.pdbx_description
1 polymer ?
#
loop_
_entity_poly.entity_id
_entity_poly.type
_entity_poly.pdbx_seq_one_letter_code
_entity_poly.pdbx_strand_id
1 'polypeptide(L)'
;MQLVLNFEPDRNTGRNEPFITLSHSQILIQSYSPKKKILINEKHYKNPIGPGMPIVMRIIASEGLYIININEGDNLFYYQNAYPHWSINRVEVFGYIYNVLFNEMSDKCQKLTSNITEAKLDANTKRIEKQLNSRSEVIIRGKTPDIFRENITINFLHAAIKWNETLGNTVFQMNLTRNSVCIDSYTNGFWIKLKSEVTNICSNHQSLKENEQIKLSLTFKNSSVWYILETKEDVFENHVGLDIPISLSQYIQVRNSFFINLRDVNSKTHDKNRS
;
A
#
# COMPACT_ATOMS: atom_id res chain seq x y z
N MET A 1 -6.01 -8.52 4.48
CA MET A 1 -6.44 -9.09 3.18
C MET A 1 -5.68 -10.38 2.97
N GLN A 2 -6.30 -11.41 2.39
CA GLN A 2 -5.67 -12.72 2.21
C GLN A 2 -6.08 -13.30 0.86
N LEU A 3 -5.10 -13.53 0.00
CA LEU A 3 -5.21 -14.50 -1.08
C LEU A 3 -4.95 -15.87 -0.44
N VAL A 4 -5.93 -16.76 -0.51
CA VAL A 4 -5.79 -18.11 0.05
C VAL A 4 -5.59 -19.07 -1.10
N LEU A 5 -4.46 -19.76 -1.07
CA LEU A 5 -4.12 -20.85 -1.97
C LEU A 5 -4.22 -22.13 -1.16
N ASN A 6 -5.33 -22.82 -1.33
CA ASN A 6 -5.56 -24.10 -0.69
C ASN A 6 -5.26 -25.21 -1.66
N PHE A 7 -4.42 -26.15 -1.22
CA PHE A 7 -4.25 -27.43 -1.86
C PHE A 7 -5.14 -28.40 -1.10
N GLU A 8 -6.32 -28.68 -1.66
CA GLU A 8 -7.23 -29.63 -1.03
C GLU A 8 -6.85 -31.05 -1.50
N PRO A 9 -6.36 -31.91 -0.59
CA PRO A 9 -6.47 -33.34 -0.82
C PRO A 9 -7.96 -33.72 -0.81
N ASP A 10 -8.31 -34.70 -1.64
CA ASP A 10 -9.66 -35.20 -1.94
C ASP A 10 -10.70 -34.95 -0.81
N ARG A 11 -11.77 -34.19 -1.07
CA ARG A 11 -12.83 -33.83 -0.08
C ARG A 11 -13.61 -35.02 0.49
N ASN A 12 -13.35 -36.23 0.01
CA ASN A 12 -13.99 -37.45 0.47
C ASN A 12 -12.98 -38.34 1.18
N THR A 13 -12.78 -38.11 2.48
CA THR A 13 -12.82 -39.15 3.53
C THR A 13 -12.37 -38.52 4.86
N GLY A 14 -13.20 -38.65 5.90
CA GLY A 14 -12.85 -38.29 7.28
C GLY A 14 -11.81 -39.25 7.90
N ARG A 15 -10.73 -39.55 7.19
CA ARG A 15 -9.60 -40.36 7.66
C ARG A 15 -8.31 -39.67 7.26
N ASN A 16 -7.38 -39.60 8.22
CA ASN A 16 -6.00 -39.21 8.00
C ASN A 16 -5.33 -40.25 7.10
N GLU A 17 -5.49 -40.14 5.79
CA GLU A 17 -4.74 -40.93 4.83
C GLU A 17 -3.54 -40.13 4.30
N PRO A 18 -2.31 -40.67 4.37
CA PRO A 18 -1.09 -39.99 3.91
C PRO A 18 -0.94 -39.96 2.37
N PHE A 19 -1.97 -40.34 1.60
CA PHE A 19 -1.88 -40.45 0.15
C PHE A 19 -3.06 -39.77 -0.54
N ILE A 20 -2.75 -38.67 -1.23
CA ILE A 20 -3.66 -37.98 -2.14
C ILE A 20 -3.90 -38.88 -3.35
N THR A 21 -5.08 -39.48 -3.47
CA THR A 21 -5.53 -40.09 -4.72
C THR A 21 -5.69 -38.99 -5.78
N LEU A 22 -4.86 -39.05 -6.82
CA LEU A 22 -4.66 -38.00 -7.84
C LEU A 22 -5.91 -37.63 -8.66
N SER A 23 -7.04 -38.33 -8.52
CA SER A 23 -8.21 -38.16 -9.39
C SER A 23 -9.05 -36.91 -9.09
N HIS A 24 -8.93 -36.29 -7.90
CA HIS A 24 -9.74 -35.11 -7.55
C HIS A 24 -8.99 -34.00 -6.81
N SER A 25 -7.66 -34.05 -6.72
CA SER A 25 -6.92 -32.96 -6.09
C SER A 25 -7.04 -31.67 -6.92
N GLN A 26 -7.43 -30.58 -6.27
CA GLN A 26 -7.66 -29.28 -6.90
C GLN A 26 -6.87 -28.19 -6.19
N ILE A 27 -6.51 -27.16 -6.96
CA ILE A 27 -6.05 -25.89 -6.40
C ILE A 27 -7.26 -25.00 -6.27
N LEU A 28 -7.52 -24.58 -5.05
CA LEU A 28 -8.53 -23.60 -4.71
C LEU A 28 -7.85 -22.24 -4.52
N ILE A 29 -8.25 -21.27 -5.34
CA ILE A 29 -7.83 -19.88 -5.24
C ILE A 29 -9.05 -19.05 -4.87
N GLN A 30 -8.93 -18.27 -3.80
CA GLN A 30 -10.04 -17.47 -3.28
C GLN A 30 -9.55 -16.22 -2.56
N SER A 31 -10.45 -15.25 -2.43
CA SER A 31 -10.20 -13.99 -1.74
C SER A 31 -11.05 -13.91 -0.49
N TYR A 32 -10.46 -13.53 0.64
CA TYR A 32 -11.24 -13.28 1.86
C TYR A 32 -11.71 -11.82 1.93
N SER A 33 -12.99 -11.61 2.20
CA SER A 33 -13.58 -10.29 2.44
C SER A 33 -13.73 -10.01 3.93
N PRO A 34 -12.90 -9.12 4.54
CA PRO A 34 -13.00 -8.81 5.96
C PRO A 34 -14.33 -8.16 6.34
N LYS A 35 -14.90 -7.33 5.44
CA LYS A 35 -16.19 -6.67 5.65
C LYS A 35 -17.31 -7.68 5.84
N LYS A 36 -17.36 -8.68 4.94
CA LYS A 36 -18.42 -9.69 4.93
C LYS A 36 -18.10 -10.90 5.81
N LYS A 37 -16.84 -11.05 6.24
CA LYS A 37 -16.30 -12.22 6.94
C LYS A 37 -16.55 -13.53 6.19
N ILE A 38 -16.46 -13.49 4.86
CA ILE A 38 -16.65 -14.65 3.97
C ILE A 38 -15.57 -14.71 2.90
N LEU A 39 -15.41 -15.90 2.32
CA LEU A 39 -14.63 -16.13 1.11
C LEU A 39 -15.44 -15.70 -0.12
N ILE A 40 -14.78 -15.09 -1.10
CA ILE A 40 -15.36 -14.59 -2.35
C ILE A 40 -14.45 -14.95 -3.53
N ASN A 41 -15.02 -14.91 -4.74
CA ASN A 41 -14.33 -15.17 -6.00
C ASN A 41 -13.57 -16.50 -5.98
N GLU A 42 -14.25 -17.57 -5.58
CA GLU A 42 -13.69 -18.92 -5.53
C GLU A 42 -13.45 -19.47 -6.96
N LYS A 43 -12.25 -20.02 -7.20
CA LYS A 43 -11.86 -20.65 -8.46
C LYS A 43 -11.11 -21.94 -8.19
N HIS A 44 -11.49 -22.98 -8.94
CA HIS A 44 -10.92 -24.32 -8.87
C HIS A 44 -10.08 -24.60 -10.12
N TYR A 45 -8.88 -25.12 -9.92
CA TYR A 45 -7.97 -25.51 -10.99
C TYR A 45 -7.49 -26.94 -10.77
N LYS A 46 -7.09 -27.61 -11.85
CA LYS A 46 -6.45 -28.92 -11.77
C LYS A 46 -5.13 -28.78 -11.00
N ASN A 47 -4.91 -29.65 -10.01
CA ASN A 47 -3.68 -29.65 -9.23
C ASN A 47 -2.50 -30.23 -10.04
N PRO A 48 -1.42 -29.46 -10.29
CA PRO A 48 -0.21 -29.94 -10.94
C PRO A 48 0.83 -30.49 -9.94
N ILE A 49 0.55 -30.51 -8.63
CA ILE A 49 1.50 -30.90 -7.59
C ILE A 49 1.31 -32.36 -7.20
N GLY A 50 2.38 -33.13 -7.33
CA GLY A 50 2.48 -34.50 -6.81
C GLY A 50 3.06 -34.54 -5.38
N PRO A 51 2.77 -35.61 -4.62
CA PRO A 51 3.33 -35.79 -3.28
C PRO A 51 4.86 -35.91 -3.31
N GLY A 52 5.54 -35.30 -2.33
CA GLY A 52 7.01 -35.36 -2.19
C GLY A 52 7.81 -34.55 -3.22
N MET A 53 7.14 -33.88 -4.16
CA MET A 53 7.80 -33.07 -5.18
C MET A 53 8.04 -31.64 -4.66
N PRO A 54 9.17 -31.01 -5.04
CA PRO A 54 9.37 -29.59 -4.78
C PRO A 54 8.29 -28.77 -5.49
N ILE A 55 7.80 -27.74 -4.81
CA ILE A 55 6.82 -26.80 -5.35
C ILE A 55 7.54 -25.49 -5.66
N VAL A 56 7.51 -25.08 -6.93
CA VAL A 56 7.92 -23.75 -7.35
C VAL A 56 6.66 -23.00 -7.76
N MET A 57 6.31 -21.96 -7.00
CA MET A 57 5.14 -21.13 -7.31
C MET A 57 5.58 -19.73 -7.67
N ARG A 58 5.03 -19.22 -8.77
CA ARG A 58 5.20 -17.83 -9.21
C ARG A 58 3.83 -17.16 -9.28
N ILE A 59 3.68 -16.08 -8.53
CA ILE A 59 2.47 -15.24 -8.55
C ILE A 59 2.86 -13.88 -9.12
N ILE A 60 2.34 -13.56 -10.30
CA ILE A 60 2.50 -12.26 -10.94
C ILE A 60 1.27 -11.43 -10.62
N ALA A 61 1.50 -10.32 -9.96
CA ALA A 61 0.52 -9.28 -9.72
C ALA A 61 0.46 -8.32 -10.90
N SER A 62 -0.70 -8.22 -11.56
CA SER A 62 -0.97 -7.22 -12.60
C SER A 62 -2.22 -6.40 -12.26
N GLU A 63 -2.53 -5.41 -13.09
CA GLU A 63 -3.77 -4.64 -12.98
C GLU A 63 -4.98 -5.57 -13.17
N GLY A 64 -5.80 -5.71 -12.13
CA GLY A 64 -7.04 -6.50 -12.21
C GLY A 64 -6.88 -8.03 -12.13
N LEU A 65 -5.67 -8.58 -12.14
CA LEU A 65 -5.46 -10.03 -12.14
C LEU A 65 -4.17 -10.49 -11.42
N TYR A 66 -4.20 -11.72 -10.90
CA TYR A 66 -3.03 -12.52 -10.56
C TYR A 66 -2.85 -13.60 -11.62
N ILE A 67 -1.63 -13.74 -12.14
CA ILE A 67 -1.21 -14.87 -12.97
C ILE A 67 -0.39 -15.79 -12.10
N ILE A 68 -0.84 -17.01 -11.92
CA ILE A 68 -0.19 -17.99 -11.05
C ILE A 68 0.33 -19.12 -11.92
N ASN A 69 1.61 -19.43 -11.76
CA ASN A 69 2.28 -20.54 -12.42
C ASN A 69 2.89 -21.45 -11.36
N ILE A 70 2.76 -22.77 -11.56
CA ILE A 70 3.29 -23.77 -10.63
C ILE A 70 4.17 -24.74 -11.41
N ASN A 71 5.35 -25.01 -10.86
CA ASN A 71 6.35 -25.94 -11.37
C ASN A 71 6.75 -25.68 -12.83
N GLU A 72 6.76 -24.41 -13.26
CA GLU A 72 7.07 -24.01 -14.65
C GLU A 72 6.17 -24.69 -15.70
N GLY A 73 4.98 -25.17 -15.31
CA GLY A 73 4.07 -25.84 -16.22
C GLY A 73 3.44 -24.89 -17.24
N ASP A 74 3.01 -25.41 -18.39
CA ASP A 74 2.37 -24.61 -19.45
C ASP A 74 1.02 -24.02 -19.04
N ASN A 75 0.40 -24.57 -17.98
CA ASN A 75 -0.88 -24.10 -17.48
C ASN A 75 -0.70 -22.87 -16.56
N LEU A 76 -1.22 -21.73 -17.00
CA LEU A 76 -1.32 -20.51 -16.22
C LEU A 76 -2.71 -20.43 -15.56
N PHE A 77 -2.74 -20.17 -14.26
CA PHE A 77 -3.97 -19.89 -13.53
C PHE A 77 -4.19 -18.38 -13.47
N TYR A 78 -5.25 -17.93 -14.14
CA TYR A 78 -5.67 -16.54 -14.13
C TYR A 78 -6.73 -16.33 -13.07
N TYR A 79 -6.42 -15.50 -12.07
CA TYR A 79 -7.33 -15.19 -10.98
C TYR A 79 -7.64 -13.70 -10.97
N GLN A 80 -8.92 -13.34 -11.11
CA GLN A 80 -9.33 -11.94 -11.11
C GLN A 80 -9.22 -11.35 -9.70
N ASN A 81 -8.50 -10.23 -9.61
CA ASN A 81 -8.23 -9.57 -8.35
C ASN A 81 -9.53 -9.06 -7.72
N ALA A 82 -9.93 -9.65 -6.59
CA ALA A 82 -10.95 -9.04 -5.74
C ALA A 82 -10.47 -7.70 -5.14
N TYR A 83 -9.13 -7.55 -5.04
CA TYR A 83 -8.45 -6.44 -4.40
C TYR A 83 -7.15 -6.11 -5.13
N PRO A 84 -6.71 -4.84 -5.13
CA PRO A 84 -5.52 -4.42 -5.86
C PRO A 84 -4.26 -5.07 -5.28
N HIS A 85 -3.36 -5.49 -6.16
CA HIS A 85 -2.16 -6.24 -5.76
C HIS A 85 -1.23 -5.46 -4.81
N TRP A 86 -1.14 -4.14 -4.95
CA TRP A 86 -0.30 -3.29 -4.11
C TRP A 86 -0.82 -3.14 -2.66
N SER A 87 -2.01 -3.70 -2.33
CA SER A 87 -2.42 -3.87 -0.92
C SER A 87 -1.92 -5.13 -0.23
N ILE A 88 -1.28 -6.04 -0.97
CA ILE A 88 -0.63 -7.18 -0.34
C ILE A 88 0.60 -6.65 0.41
N ASN A 89 0.56 -6.72 1.74
CA ASN A 89 1.65 -6.30 2.61
C ASN A 89 2.32 -7.46 3.35
N ARG A 90 1.82 -8.69 3.15
CA ARG A 90 2.40 -9.92 3.70
C ARG A 90 2.05 -11.11 2.82
N VAL A 91 2.92 -12.10 2.83
CA VAL A 91 2.65 -13.43 2.27
C VAL A 91 2.83 -14.42 3.39
N GLU A 92 1.85 -15.29 3.57
CA GLU A 92 1.84 -16.30 4.62
C GLU A 92 1.64 -17.67 3.97
N VAL A 93 2.44 -18.66 4.36
CA VAL A 93 2.34 -20.04 3.86
C VAL A 93 2.03 -20.93 5.05
N PHE A 94 0.94 -21.68 4.95
CA PHE A 94 0.45 -22.60 5.98
C PHE A 94 0.26 -24.00 5.39
N GLY A 95 0.34 -25.02 6.23
CA GLY A 95 0.16 -26.43 5.84
C GLY A 95 1.43 -27.27 5.96
N TYR A 96 1.37 -28.50 5.48
CA TYR A 96 2.48 -29.47 5.51
C TYR A 96 3.49 -29.18 4.40
N ILE A 97 4.12 -28.01 4.46
CA ILE A 97 5.14 -27.56 3.51
C ILE A 97 6.40 -27.20 4.31
N TYR A 98 7.53 -27.77 3.90
CA TYR A 98 8.83 -27.57 4.56
C TYR A 98 9.76 -26.75 3.67
N ASN A 99 10.75 -26.08 4.28
CA ASN A 99 11.80 -25.33 3.57
C ASN A 99 11.27 -24.27 2.59
N VAL A 100 10.26 -23.51 3.02
CA VAL A 100 9.69 -22.41 2.23
C VAL A 100 10.73 -21.30 2.07
N LEU A 101 11.08 -20.98 0.83
CA LEU A 101 11.99 -19.90 0.47
C LEU A 101 11.26 -18.86 -0.36
N PHE A 102 11.38 -17.59 0.05
CA PHE A 102 10.94 -16.44 -0.75
C PHE A 102 12.17 -15.92 -1.49
N ASN A 103 12.31 -16.27 -2.76
CA ASN A 103 13.49 -15.91 -3.52
C ASN A 103 13.35 -14.51 -4.13
N GLU A 104 14.40 -13.69 -4.08
CA GLU A 104 14.55 -12.56 -5.01
C GLU A 104 14.84 -13.15 -6.40
N MET A 105 13.86 -13.03 -7.29
CA MET A 105 13.83 -13.50 -8.69
C MET A 105 15.03 -14.33 -9.16
N SER A 106 14.87 -15.67 -9.16
CA SER A 106 15.84 -16.57 -9.82
C SER A 106 16.04 -16.19 -11.30
N ASP A 107 17.22 -16.47 -11.86
CA ASP A 107 17.52 -16.24 -13.29
C ASP A 107 16.50 -16.92 -14.23
N LYS A 108 15.88 -18.01 -13.78
CA LYS A 108 14.77 -18.68 -14.48
C LYS A 108 13.48 -17.87 -14.48
N CYS A 109 13.15 -17.20 -13.37
CA CYS A 109 12.02 -16.28 -13.29
C CYS A 109 12.24 -15.02 -14.16
N GLN A 110 13.47 -14.53 -14.27
CA GLN A 110 13.83 -13.33 -15.05
C GLN A 110 13.55 -13.49 -16.56
N LYS A 111 13.84 -14.68 -17.12
CA LYS A 111 13.57 -14.98 -18.54
C LYS A 111 12.08 -14.97 -18.88
N LEU A 112 11.22 -15.29 -17.91
CA LEU A 112 9.76 -15.27 -18.07
C LEU A 112 9.12 -13.92 -17.66
N THR A 113 9.89 -12.93 -17.21
CA THR A 113 9.41 -11.57 -16.87
C THR A 113 9.74 -10.52 -17.94
N SER A 114 10.58 -10.82 -18.93
CA SER A 114 11.10 -9.79 -19.86
C SER A 114 10.02 -8.99 -20.61
N ASN A 115 8.79 -9.53 -20.71
CA ASN A 115 7.65 -8.90 -21.37
C ASN A 115 6.58 -8.35 -20.41
N ILE A 116 6.78 -8.46 -19.10
CA ILE A 116 5.79 -8.05 -18.10
C ILE A 116 6.26 -6.75 -17.46
N THR A 117 5.59 -5.65 -17.79
CA THR A 117 5.81 -4.35 -17.14
C THR A 117 5.57 -4.49 -15.64
N GLU A 118 6.60 -4.22 -14.84
CA GLU A 118 6.44 -3.95 -13.41
C GLU A 118 5.28 -2.98 -13.22
N ALA A 119 4.41 -3.26 -12.24
CA ALA A 119 3.32 -2.36 -11.90
C ALA A 119 3.91 -1.03 -11.44
N LYS A 120 3.97 -0.07 -12.35
CA LYS A 120 4.45 1.28 -12.06
C LYS A 120 3.37 1.99 -11.26
N LEU A 121 3.74 2.48 -10.08
CA LEU A 121 2.92 3.45 -9.37
C LEU A 121 2.67 4.65 -10.27
N ASP A 122 1.50 5.27 -10.16
CA ASP A 122 1.25 6.53 -10.84
C ASP A 122 2.27 7.59 -10.38
N ALA A 123 2.57 8.56 -11.25
CA ALA A 123 3.62 9.56 -11.00
C ALA A 123 3.42 10.38 -9.71
N ASN A 124 2.20 10.39 -9.17
CA ASN A 124 1.84 11.14 -7.98
C ASN A 124 1.71 10.26 -6.73
N THR A 125 2.16 9.00 -6.80
CA THR A 125 2.20 8.07 -5.68
C THR A 125 3.62 7.55 -5.48
N LYS A 126 4.15 7.75 -4.28
CA LYS A 126 5.50 7.30 -3.92
C LYS A 126 5.42 6.31 -2.77
N ARG A 127 6.15 5.20 -2.90
CA ARG A 127 6.36 4.23 -1.82
C ARG A 127 7.28 4.84 -0.77
N ILE A 128 6.95 4.61 0.50
CA ILE A 128 7.82 4.92 1.62
C ILE A 128 8.80 3.75 1.79
N GLU A 129 10.07 3.97 1.51
CA GLU A 129 11.12 2.94 1.60
C GLU A 129 11.53 2.64 3.04
N LYS A 130 11.49 3.67 3.91
CA LYS A 130 11.82 3.55 5.34
C LYS A 130 10.64 3.98 6.17
N GLN A 131 10.27 3.15 7.16
CA GLN A 131 9.16 3.44 8.05
C GLN A 131 9.30 4.84 8.68
N LEU A 132 8.26 5.66 8.51
CA LEU A 132 8.21 7.00 9.10
C LEU A 132 8.13 6.91 10.62
N ASN A 133 8.83 7.82 11.30
CA ASN A 133 8.90 7.90 12.75
C ASN A 133 9.02 9.36 13.21
N SER A 134 9.20 9.58 14.51
CA SER A 134 9.24 10.91 15.12
C SER A 134 10.44 11.78 14.74
N ARG A 135 11.38 11.26 13.95
CA ARG A 135 12.52 11.99 13.38
C ARG A 135 12.41 12.19 11.88
N SER A 136 11.36 11.65 11.26
CA SER A 136 11.17 11.73 9.82
C SER A 136 10.65 13.11 9.43
N GLU A 137 11.13 13.61 8.30
CA GLU A 137 10.66 14.83 7.67
C GLU A 137 10.20 14.48 6.25
N VAL A 138 9.00 14.95 5.89
CA VAL A 138 8.48 14.81 4.52
C VAL A 138 8.33 16.22 3.95
N ILE A 139 9.04 16.46 2.85
CA ILE A 139 8.93 17.72 2.10
C ILE A 139 8.19 17.45 0.80
N ILE A 140 7.11 18.19 0.57
CA ILE A 140 6.33 18.18 -0.67
C ILE A 140 6.45 19.57 -1.27
N ARG A 141 6.85 19.65 -2.54
CA ARG A 141 6.97 20.91 -3.27
C ARG A 141 6.07 20.86 -4.49
N GLY A 142 5.60 22.00 -4.94
CA GLY A 142 5.01 22.11 -6.26
C GLY A 142 4.33 23.44 -6.46
N LYS A 143 3.38 23.45 -7.38
CA LYS A 143 2.73 24.66 -7.84
C LYS A 143 1.21 24.49 -7.72
N THR A 144 0.51 25.48 -7.19
CA THR A 144 -0.95 25.48 -7.22
C THR A 144 -1.44 25.46 -8.67
N PRO A 145 -2.62 24.87 -8.95
CA PRO A 145 -3.13 24.75 -10.31
C PRO A 145 -3.41 26.11 -10.96
N ASP A 146 -3.45 26.14 -12.29
CA ASP A 146 -3.85 27.31 -13.07
C ASP A 146 -5.27 27.78 -12.73
N ILE A 147 -6.15 26.84 -12.35
CA ILE A 147 -7.52 27.10 -11.92
C ILE A 147 -7.74 26.41 -10.58
N PHE A 148 -7.75 27.18 -9.49
CA PHE A 148 -7.83 26.62 -8.13
C PHE A 148 -9.29 26.39 -7.69
N ARG A 149 -9.98 25.47 -8.38
CA ARG A 149 -11.38 25.08 -8.08
C ARG A 149 -11.50 23.85 -7.19
N GLU A 150 -10.47 23.01 -7.17
CA GLU A 150 -10.45 21.76 -6.42
C GLU A 150 -9.39 21.80 -5.33
N ASN A 151 -9.59 20.94 -4.33
CA ASN A 151 -8.62 20.79 -3.25
C ASN A 151 -7.37 20.06 -3.75
N ILE A 152 -6.23 20.44 -3.21
CA ILE A 152 -5.01 19.67 -3.29
C ILE A 152 -5.08 18.64 -2.17
N THR A 153 -5.06 17.37 -2.51
CA THR A 153 -5.22 16.28 -1.54
C THR A 153 -3.92 15.50 -1.40
N ILE A 154 -3.41 15.43 -0.18
CA ILE A 154 -2.18 14.72 0.17
C ILE A 154 -2.56 13.59 1.13
N ASN A 155 -2.30 12.35 0.74
CA ASN A 155 -2.69 11.16 1.46
C ASN A 155 -1.47 10.41 1.97
N PHE A 156 -1.47 10.09 3.24
CA PHE A 156 -0.57 9.11 3.85
C PHE A 156 -1.33 7.80 4.00
N LEU A 157 -0.98 6.83 3.16
CA LEU A 157 -1.78 5.63 2.96
C LEU A 157 -1.14 4.42 3.61
N HIS A 158 -1.97 3.61 4.25
CA HIS A 158 -1.66 2.26 4.70
C HIS A 158 -2.63 1.29 4.03
N ALA A 159 -2.15 0.24 3.37
CA ALA A 159 -2.96 -0.63 2.53
C ALA A 159 -3.72 0.11 1.38
N ALA A 160 -4.72 -0.51 0.75
CA ALA A 160 -5.26 -0.03 -0.54
C ALA A 160 -6.34 1.04 -0.54
N ILE A 161 -5.96 2.29 -0.78
CA ILE A 161 -6.90 3.36 -1.18
C ILE A 161 -6.71 3.72 -2.66
N LYS A 162 -7.37 2.92 -3.49
CA LYS A 162 -7.82 3.29 -4.84
C LYS A 162 -8.89 2.30 -5.30
N TRP A 163 -8.87 1.04 -4.84
CA TRP A 163 -9.81 0.00 -5.31
C TRP A 163 -10.65 -0.65 -4.21
N ASN A 164 -10.45 -0.33 -2.92
CA ASN A 164 -11.32 -0.87 -1.88
C ASN A 164 -11.47 0.06 -0.66
N GLU A 165 -12.61 0.76 -0.59
CA GLU A 165 -13.01 1.63 0.53
C GLU A 165 -13.02 0.93 1.89
N THR A 166 -13.03 -0.40 1.94
CA THR A 166 -13.05 -1.16 3.20
C THR A 166 -11.73 -1.75 3.66
N LEU A 167 -10.66 -1.69 2.86
CA LEU A 167 -9.36 -2.27 3.23
C LEU A 167 -8.26 -1.24 3.42
N GLY A 168 -8.33 -0.14 2.70
CA GLY A 168 -7.34 0.91 2.80
C GLY A 168 -7.60 1.82 3.99
N ASN A 169 -6.54 2.15 4.72
CA ASN A 169 -6.55 3.16 5.76
C ASN A 169 -5.81 4.40 5.25
N THR A 170 -6.43 5.57 5.43
CA THR A 170 -5.74 6.84 5.31
C THR A 170 -5.24 7.18 6.70
N VAL A 171 -3.94 7.01 6.93
CA VAL A 171 -3.29 7.39 8.20
C VAL A 171 -3.57 8.86 8.50
N PHE A 172 -3.44 9.71 7.50
CA PHE A 172 -4.16 10.99 7.43
C PHE A 172 -4.22 11.50 5.98
N GLN A 173 -5.23 12.32 5.71
CA GLN A 173 -5.43 13.05 4.47
C GLN A 173 -5.40 14.53 4.82
N MET A 174 -4.49 15.26 4.18
CA MET A 174 -4.46 16.71 4.21
C MET A 174 -5.14 17.25 2.94
N ASN A 175 -6.15 18.09 3.13
CA ASN A 175 -6.84 18.83 2.08
C ASN A 175 -6.43 20.29 2.18
N LEU A 176 -5.64 20.75 1.21
CA LEU A 176 -5.27 22.14 1.04
C LEU A 176 -6.23 22.78 0.04
N THR A 177 -7.01 23.73 0.52
CA THR A 177 -7.87 24.59 -0.30
C THR A 177 -7.16 25.91 -0.58
N ARG A 178 -7.85 26.86 -1.19
CA ARG A 178 -7.30 28.18 -1.43
C ARG A 178 -6.96 28.92 -0.14
N ASN A 179 -7.70 28.70 0.94
CA ASN A 179 -7.67 29.52 2.16
C ASN A 179 -7.69 28.70 3.45
N SER A 180 -7.65 27.38 3.37
CA SER A 180 -7.63 26.51 4.54
C SER A 180 -6.92 25.19 4.29
N VAL A 181 -6.36 24.64 5.37
CA VAL A 181 -5.85 23.27 5.43
C VAL A 181 -6.72 22.49 6.40
N CYS A 182 -7.28 21.37 5.96
CA CYS A 182 -7.98 20.41 6.81
C CYS A 182 -7.23 19.08 6.84
N ILE A 183 -7.14 18.43 7.99
CA ILE A 183 -6.52 17.09 8.13
C ILE A 183 -7.52 16.13 8.75
N ASP A 184 -7.80 15.00 8.08
CA ASP A 184 -8.67 13.95 8.62
C ASP A 184 -8.01 12.57 8.48
N SER A 185 -8.57 11.55 9.14
CA SER A 185 -8.12 10.15 8.99
C SER A 185 -9.26 9.27 8.51
N TYR A 186 -8.94 8.18 7.81
CA TYR A 186 -9.94 7.22 7.33
C TYR A 186 -9.52 5.80 7.71
N THR A 187 -10.39 5.07 8.39
CA THR A 187 -10.16 3.66 8.74
C THR A 187 -11.49 2.94 8.90
N ASN A 188 -11.50 1.63 8.69
CA ASN A 188 -12.69 0.78 8.87
C ASN A 188 -13.94 1.25 8.11
N GLY A 189 -13.76 1.94 6.98
CA GLY A 189 -14.86 2.38 6.12
C GLY A 189 -15.47 3.73 6.47
N PHE A 190 -14.93 4.48 7.45
CA PHE A 190 -15.44 5.80 7.85
C PHE A 190 -14.33 6.81 8.13
N TRP A 191 -14.66 8.09 7.95
CA TRP A 191 -13.79 9.22 8.33
C TRP A 191 -13.84 9.42 9.84
N ILE A 192 -12.66 9.42 10.47
CA ILE A 192 -12.49 9.78 11.87
C ILE A 192 -12.05 11.23 11.91
N LYS A 193 -12.87 12.06 12.58
CA LYS A 193 -12.47 13.41 12.94
C LYS A 193 -11.40 13.31 14.00
N LEU A 194 -10.19 13.77 13.66
CA LEU A 194 -9.04 13.76 14.56
C LEU A 194 -9.37 14.48 15.86
N LYS A 195 -8.96 13.91 17.00
CA LYS A 195 -9.15 14.55 18.30
C LYS A 195 -8.30 15.83 18.37
N SER A 196 -8.97 16.97 18.33
CA SER A 196 -8.38 18.26 18.67
C SER A 196 -8.38 18.40 20.20
N GLU A 197 -7.27 18.14 20.86
CA GLU A 197 -7.09 18.60 22.24
C GLU A 197 -6.68 20.10 22.29
N VAL A 198 -6.19 20.67 21.18
CA VAL A 198 -5.56 22.02 21.19
C VAL A 198 -5.83 22.90 19.94
N THR A 199 -6.13 22.35 18.75
CA THR A 199 -6.20 23.13 17.49
C THR A 199 -7.30 22.64 16.52
N ASN A 200 -7.95 23.57 15.82
CA ASN A 200 -8.96 23.24 14.81
C ASN A 200 -8.38 22.34 13.70
N ILE A 201 -9.03 21.19 13.48
CA ILE A 201 -8.78 20.21 12.40
C ILE A 201 -8.65 20.88 11.03
N CYS A 202 -9.40 21.97 10.84
CA CYS A 202 -9.29 22.88 9.72
C CYS A 202 -8.76 24.23 10.20
N SER A 203 -7.70 24.73 9.57
CA SER A 203 -7.16 26.04 9.92
C SER A 203 -6.99 26.90 8.67
N ASN A 204 -7.33 28.17 8.81
CA ASN A 204 -7.26 29.12 7.71
C ASN A 204 -5.83 29.65 7.57
N HIS A 205 -5.39 29.80 6.33
CA HIS A 205 -4.14 30.46 5.96
C HIS A 205 -4.43 31.58 4.96
N GLN A 206 -3.41 32.37 4.60
CA GLN A 206 -3.57 33.37 3.56
C GLN A 206 -3.97 32.73 2.23
N SER A 207 -4.82 33.42 1.47
CA SER A 207 -5.32 32.92 0.18
C SER A 207 -4.17 32.64 -0.78
N LEU A 208 -3.99 31.38 -1.14
CA LEU A 208 -3.03 30.94 -2.13
C LEU A 208 -3.42 31.47 -3.52
N LYS A 209 -2.41 31.88 -4.28
CA LYS A 209 -2.57 32.35 -5.66
C LYS A 209 -2.51 31.16 -6.61
N GLU A 210 -3.17 31.28 -7.77
CA GLU A 210 -2.98 30.33 -8.87
C GLU A 210 -1.53 30.37 -9.33
N ASN A 211 -0.98 29.22 -9.73
CA ASN A 211 0.40 29.11 -10.17
C ASN A 211 1.48 29.51 -9.13
N GLU A 212 1.13 29.54 -7.85
CA GLU A 212 2.06 29.84 -6.77
C GLU A 212 2.90 28.62 -6.42
N GLN A 213 4.20 28.82 -6.24
CA GLN A 213 5.09 27.78 -5.71
C GLN A 213 4.85 27.62 -4.22
N ILE A 214 4.62 26.39 -3.79
CA ILE A 214 4.42 26.03 -2.39
C ILE A 214 5.43 24.97 -1.95
N LYS A 215 5.84 25.04 -0.69
CA LYS A 215 6.59 24.01 0.01
C LYS A 215 5.83 23.63 1.28
N LEU A 216 5.40 22.39 1.36
CA LEU A 216 4.82 21.80 2.55
C LEU A 216 5.89 20.93 3.22
N SER A 217 6.26 21.29 4.45
CA SER A 217 7.19 20.52 5.27
C SER A 217 6.41 19.87 6.41
N LEU A 218 6.52 18.56 6.57
CA LEU A 218 5.80 17.76 7.56
C LEU A 218 6.82 17.10 8.49
N THR A 219 6.64 17.26 9.80
CA THR A 219 7.40 16.56 10.83
C THR A 219 6.45 15.86 11.80
N PHE A 220 6.91 14.78 12.42
CA PHE A 220 6.05 13.93 13.24
C PHE A 220 6.57 13.89 14.66
N LYS A 221 5.71 14.11 15.66
CA LYS A 221 6.10 14.08 17.07
C LYS A 221 4.94 13.62 17.94
N ASN A 222 5.16 12.64 18.81
CA ASN A 222 4.20 12.19 19.83
C ASN A 222 2.77 11.99 19.30
N SER A 223 2.62 11.22 18.21
CA SER A 223 1.32 11.01 17.54
C SER A 223 0.67 12.28 17.00
N SER A 224 1.45 13.31 16.67
CA SER A 224 0.97 14.50 15.97
C SER A 224 1.80 14.75 14.72
N VAL A 225 1.17 15.40 13.74
CA VAL A 225 1.85 15.97 12.57
C VAL A 225 1.96 17.47 12.76
N TRP A 226 3.18 17.99 12.66
CA TRP A 226 3.48 19.40 12.54
C TRP A 226 3.71 19.70 11.06
N TYR A 227 3.09 20.75 10.55
CA TYR A 227 3.24 21.13 9.16
C TYR A 227 3.47 22.62 8.99
N ILE A 228 4.33 22.94 8.03
CA ILE A 228 4.64 24.30 7.60
C ILE A 228 4.34 24.39 6.11
N LEU A 229 3.40 25.25 5.75
CA LEU A 229 3.09 25.65 4.38
C LEU A 229 3.79 26.97 4.08
N GLU A 230 4.80 26.92 3.23
CA GLU A 230 5.57 28.08 2.80
C GLU A 230 5.18 28.46 1.37
N THR A 231 4.95 29.75 1.15
CA THR A 231 4.94 30.36 -0.19
C THR A 231 6.06 31.38 -0.29
N LYS A 232 6.11 32.16 -1.38
CA LYS A 232 7.06 33.27 -1.50
C LYS A 232 6.73 34.41 -0.53
N GLU A 233 5.45 34.59 -0.20
CA GLU A 233 4.95 35.76 0.53
C GLU A 233 4.56 35.44 1.98
N ASP A 234 4.25 34.18 2.28
CA ASP A 234 3.70 33.78 3.58
C ASP A 234 4.29 32.44 4.07
N VAL A 235 4.26 32.26 5.41
CA VAL A 235 4.61 31.02 6.08
C VAL A 235 3.53 30.73 7.11
N PHE A 236 2.81 29.63 6.91
CA PHE A 236 1.77 29.16 7.80
C PHE A 236 2.19 27.88 8.50
N GLU A 237 2.14 27.86 9.83
CA GLU A 237 2.50 26.70 10.65
C GLU A 237 1.31 26.26 11.51
N ASN A 238 1.13 24.94 11.61
CA ASN A 238 0.15 24.36 12.50
C ASN A 238 0.49 22.89 12.82
N HIS A 239 -0.24 22.29 13.76
CA HIS A 239 -0.12 20.88 14.11
C HIS A 239 -1.47 20.26 14.44
N VAL A 240 -1.59 18.96 14.19
CA VAL A 240 -2.80 18.17 14.44
C VAL A 240 -2.42 16.82 15.03
N GLY A 241 -3.18 16.35 16.02
CA GLY A 241 -3.05 15.00 16.57
C GLY A 241 -3.51 13.94 15.55
N LEU A 242 -2.78 12.83 15.45
CA LEU A 242 -3.07 11.69 14.59
C LEU A 242 -3.66 10.55 15.43
N ASP A 243 -4.82 10.04 15.04
CA ASP A 243 -5.42 8.86 15.67
C ASP A 243 -4.75 7.55 15.20
N ILE A 244 -4.11 7.57 14.03
CA ILE A 244 -3.41 6.43 13.45
C ILE A 244 -1.90 6.72 13.45
N PRO A 245 -1.06 5.82 13.98
CA PRO A 245 0.40 6.03 14.00
C PRO A 245 0.98 6.21 12.60
N ILE A 246 1.80 7.26 12.42
CA ILE A 246 2.46 7.56 11.13
C ILE A 246 3.35 6.42 10.62
N SER A 247 3.86 5.61 11.54
CA SER A 247 4.69 4.44 11.24
C SER A 247 3.95 3.36 10.45
N LEU A 248 2.64 3.47 10.29
CA LEU A 248 1.86 2.58 9.43
C LEU A 248 1.87 3.03 7.96
N SER A 249 2.20 4.27 7.64
CA SER A 249 2.19 4.75 6.26
C SER A 249 3.18 3.99 5.38
N GLN A 250 2.68 3.51 4.24
CA GLN A 250 3.44 2.77 3.22
C GLN A 250 3.56 3.56 1.92
N TYR A 251 2.63 4.48 1.67
CA TYR A 251 2.63 5.31 0.47
C TYR A 251 2.24 6.74 0.79
N ILE A 252 2.79 7.67 0.00
CA ILE A 252 2.36 9.07 -0.04
C ILE A 252 1.79 9.30 -1.43
N GLN A 253 0.55 9.78 -1.48
CA GLN A 253 -0.11 10.12 -2.74
C GLN A 253 -0.51 11.59 -2.71
N VAL A 254 -0.20 12.31 -3.78
CA VAL A 254 -0.70 13.68 -3.98
C VAL A 254 -1.67 13.66 -5.16
N ARG A 255 -2.85 14.25 -5.00
CA ARG A 255 -3.82 14.40 -6.08
C ARG A 255 -3.91 15.85 -6.50
N ASN A 256 -4.22 16.03 -7.78
CA ASN A 256 -4.36 17.32 -8.46
C ASN A 256 -3.03 18.08 -8.59
N SER A 257 -2.34 17.84 -9.71
CA SER A 257 -1.24 18.64 -10.29
C SER A 257 -0.06 19.03 -9.36
N PHE A 258 0.61 18.05 -8.73
CA PHE A 258 1.90 18.26 -8.06
C PHE A 258 2.99 17.31 -8.57
N PHE A 259 4.23 17.79 -8.56
CA PHE A 259 5.43 16.95 -8.66
C PHE A 259 5.97 16.66 -7.27
N ILE A 260 5.95 15.39 -6.84
CA ILE A 260 6.48 15.01 -5.53
C ILE A 260 8.01 14.97 -5.60
N ASN A 261 8.70 15.81 -4.81
CA ASN A 261 10.12 15.64 -4.51
C ASN A 261 10.32 15.33 -3.02
N LEU A 262 10.16 14.06 -2.63
CA LEU A 262 10.50 13.62 -1.27
C LEU A 262 12.02 13.61 -1.13
N ARG A 263 12.56 14.54 -0.34
CA ARG A 263 13.84 14.34 0.33
C ARG A 263 13.58 13.69 1.68
N ASP A 264 14.03 12.45 1.82
CA ASP A 264 14.10 11.75 3.10
C ASP A 264 15.35 12.30 3.81
N VAL A 265 15.19 13.29 4.70
CA VAL A 265 16.31 13.90 5.42
C VAL A 265 16.69 13.00 6.60
N ASN A 266 17.27 11.85 6.28
CA ASN A 266 18.00 11.01 7.25
C ASN A 266 19.46 10.90 6.83
N SER A 267 20.15 12.05 6.78
CA SER A 267 21.60 12.12 6.97
C SER A 267 22.01 13.53 7.41
N LYS A 268 21.89 13.83 8.71
CA LYS A 268 22.99 14.59 9.32
C LYS A 268 24.14 13.61 9.39
N THR A 269 25.03 13.67 8.41
CA THR A 269 26.39 13.19 8.52
C THR A 269 26.93 13.70 9.86
N HIS A 270 27.25 12.78 10.75
CA HIS A 270 28.18 13.08 11.83
C HIS A 270 29.51 13.40 11.16
N ASP A 271 29.76 14.68 10.91
CA ASP A 271 31.13 15.18 10.81
C ASP A 271 31.79 14.92 12.16
N LYS A 272 32.51 13.81 12.22
CA LYS A 272 33.57 13.62 13.20
C LYS A 272 34.67 14.60 12.84
N ASN A 273 34.59 15.80 13.42
CA ASN A 273 35.79 16.55 13.75
C ASN A 273 36.63 15.67 14.68
N ARG A 274 37.63 14.99 14.11
CA ARG A 274 38.82 14.59 14.85
C ARG A 274 39.82 15.74 14.71
N SER A 275 39.83 16.58 15.73
CA SER A 275 41.04 17.18 16.29
C SER A 275 42.10 16.11 16.54
#